data_AF-A0A7S3JQZ1-F1
#
_entry.id   AF-A0A7S3JQZ1-F1
#
_cell.length_a   1.000
_cell.length_b   1.000
_cell.length_c   1.000
_cell.angle_alpha   90.00
_cell.angle_beta   90.00
_cell.angle_gamma   90.00
#
_symmetry.space_group_name_H-M   'P 1'
#
loop_
_entity.id
_entity.type
_entity.pdbx_description
1 polymer ?
#
loop_
_entity_poly.entity_id
_entity_poly.type
_entity_poly.pdbx_seq_one_letter_code
_entity_poly.pdbx_strand_id
1 'polypeptide(L)'
;SQYGAVVDAIRSSLVEDVAPPKLSDMRWTPTIQDMRKEISMKPIGNILPKNKDDPFLLVRKELNQLSQGMRELVRTDHPLLSAAANHFFDLDGGKKFRAAMVLLVAKAANCNHQENIIRLAEIVEMIHTASLFHDDVIDGAMTRRG
;
A
#
# COMPACT_ATOMS: atom_id res chain seq x y z
N SER A 1 -6.77 -32.42 -25.76
CA SER A 1 -7.18 -31.52 -24.65
C SER A 1 -7.13 -30.10 -25.15
N GLN A 2 -8.23 -29.34 -25.02
CA GLN A 2 -8.40 -27.96 -25.54
C GLN A 2 -7.34 -26.97 -24.98
N TYR A 3 -6.62 -27.35 -23.93
CA TYR A 3 -5.52 -26.61 -23.32
C TYR A 3 -4.19 -26.70 -24.08
N GLY A 4 -3.95 -27.74 -24.90
CA GLY A 4 -2.68 -27.90 -25.63
C GLY A 4 -2.48 -26.82 -26.71
N ALA A 5 -3.54 -26.51 -27.45
CA ALA A 5 -3.50 -25.53 -28.55
C ALA A 5 -3.23 -24.09 -28.06
N VAL A 6 -3.68 -23.74 -26.85
CA VAL A 6 -3.45 -22.41 -26.27
C VAL A 6 -2.00 -22.25 -25.83
N VAL A 7 -1.40 -23.29 -25.25
CA VAL A 7 0.01 -23.27 -24.83
C VAL A 7 0.94 -23.20 -26.04
N ASP A 8 0.60 -23.90 -27.12
CA ASP A 8 1.40 -23.88 -28.36
C ASP A 8 1.26 -22.54 -29.12
N ALA A 9 0.10 -21.89 -29.07
CA ALA A 9 -0.08 -20.54 -29.62
C ALA A 9 0.73 -19.49 -28.84
N ILE A 10 0.79 -19.58 -27.51
CA ILE A 10 1.60 -18.69 -26.68
C ILE A 10 3.09 -18.92 -26.92
N ARG A 11 3.51 -20.19 -27.04
CA ARG A 11 4.90 -20.55 -27.36
C ARG A 11 5.31 -20.08 -28.75
N SER A 12 4.40 -20.12 -29.73
CA SER A 12 4.62 -19.60 -31.09
C SER A 12 4.77 -18.08 -31.14
N SER A 13 4.10 -17.34 -30.25
CA SER A 13 4.13 -15.87 -30.24
C SER A 13 5.35 -15.28 -29.51
N LEU A 14 6.11 -16.11 -28.78
CA LEU A 14 7.24 -15.69 -27.94
C LEU A 14 8.61 -15.95 -28.59
N VAL A 15 8.66 -16.38 -29.85
CA VAL A 15 9.92 -16.64 -30.58
C VAL A 15 10.05 -15.71 -31.79
N GLU A 16 9.98 -14.39 -31.55
CA GLU A 16 10.72 -13.46 -32.41
C GLU A 16 11.88 -12.89 -31.58
N ASP A 17 13.06 -13.42 -31.90
CA ASP A 17 14.36 -13.13 -31.29
C ASP A 17 14.86 -11.74 -31.75
N VAL A 18 14.10 -10.69 -31.41
CA VAL A 18 14.50 -9.30 -31.66
C VAL A 18 15.10 -8.76 -30.37
N ALA A 19 16.44 -8.69 -30.34
CA ALA A 19 17.16 -8.06 -29.24
C ALA A 19 16.64 -6.64 -28.99
N PRO A 20 16.39 -6.24 -27.73
CA PRO A 20 15.85 -4.91 -27.44
C PRO A 20 16.81 -3.81 -27.94
N PRO A 21 16.30 -2.72 -28.53
CA PRO A 21 17.14 -1.65 -29.04
C PRO A 21 17.96 -1.02 -27.90
N LYS A 22 19.22 -0.67 -28.20
CA LYS A 22 20.12 -0.06 -27.21
C LYS A 22 19.58 1.30 -26.79
N LEU A 23 19.59 1.57 -25.48
CA LEU A 23 19.11 2.81 -24.87
C LEU A 23 19.73 4.09 -25.47
N SER A 24 20.92 3.99 -26.06
CA SER A 24 21.60 5.10 -26.75
C SER A 24 20.90 5.58 -28.02
N ASP A 25 20.09 4.71 -28.65
CA ASP A 25 19.57 4.93 -30.00
C ASP A 25 18.10 5.40 -29.99
N MET A 26 17.49 5.51 -28.81
CA MET A 26 16.13 6.04 -28.64
C MET A 26 16.13 7.58 -28.78
N ARG A 27 15.68 8.08 -29.93
CA ARG A 27 15.20 9.47 -30.02
C ARG A 27 13.84 9.56 -29.33
N TRP A 28 13.81 10.27 -28.21
CA TRP A 28 12.61 10.64 -27.47
C TRP A 28 11.67 11.46 -28.38
N THR A 29 10.66 10.81 -28.96
CA THR A 29 9.60 11.48 -29.72
C THR A 29 8.55 12.12 -28.78
N PRO A 30 7.66 13.00 -29.29
CA PRO A 30 6.79 13.89 -28.49
C PRO A 30 5.92 13.18 -27.43
N THR A 31 5.71 11.88 -27.60
CA THR A 31 4.92 10.97 -26.76
C THR A 31 5.25 11.06 -25.27
N ILE A 32 6.53 11.20 -24.89
CA ILE A 32 6.92 11.26 -23.46
C ILE A 32 6.69 12.65 -22.87
N GLN A 33 6.88 13.72 -23.64
CA GLN A 33 6.56 15.08 -23.20
C GLN A 33 5.04 15.29 -23.05
N ASP A 34 4.26 14.69 -23.95
CA ASP A 34 2.81 14.71 -23.88
C ASP A 34 2.29 13.85 -22.71
N MET A 35 2.86 12.67 -22.46
CA MET A 35 2.58 11.87 -21.26
C MET A 35 2.92 12.64 -19.97
N ARG A 36 4.03 13.38 -19.93
CA ARG A 36 4.40 14.19 -18.76
C ARG A 36 3.40 15.30 -18.50
N LYS A 37 2.90 15.98 -19.54
CA LYS A 37 1.81 16.96 -19.41
C LYS A 37 0.53 16.30 -18.91
N GLU A 38 0.19 15.10 -19.40
CA GLU A 38 -1.02 14.40 -19.00
C GLU A 38 -0.95 13.87 -17.55
N ILE A 39 0.22 13.39 -17.12
CA ILE A 39 0.49 12.97 -15.73
C ILE A 39 0.50 14.18 -14.79
N SER A 40 1.05 15.32 -15.24
CA SER A 40 1.06 16.56 -14.45
C SER A 40 -0.33 17.18 -14.25
N MET A 41 -1.31 16.84 -15.10
CA MET A 41 -2.66 17.43 -15.06
C MET A 41 -3.70 16.56 -14.34
N LYS A 42 -3.39 15.30 -13.99
CA LYS A 42 -4.34 14.39 -13.33
C LYS A 42 -3.88 14.11 -11.89
N PRO A 43 -4.70 14.39 -10.85
CA PRO A 43 -4.37 13.98 -9.49
C PRO A 43 -4.23 12.46 -9.45
N ILE A 44 -3.11 12.00 -8.90
CA ILE A 44 -2.62 10.61 -8.90
C ILE A 44 -3.67 9.60 -8.37
N GLY A 45 -4.70 10.08 -7.64
CA GLY A 45 -5.77 9.26 -7.08
C GLY A 45 -6.72 8.57 -8.08
N ASN A 46 -6.72 8.93 -9.37
CA ASN A 46 -7.71 8.41 -10.33
C ASN A 46 -7.13 7.49 -11.44
N ILE A 47 -5.83 7.16 -11.42
CA ILE A 47 -5.20 6.35 -12.48
C ILE A 47 -5.25 4.85 -12.18
N LEU A 48 -5.56 4.43 -10.96
CA LEU A 48 -5.83 3.02 -10.67
C LEU A 48 -7.27 2.68 -11.05
N PRO A 49 -7.52 1.74 -11.97
CA PRO A 49 -8.88 1.24 -12.19
C PRO A 49 -9.43 0.77 -10.84
N LYS A 50 -10.70 1.08 -10.52
CA LYS A 50 -11.40 0.52 -9.37
C LYS A 50 -11.53 -0.98 -9.58
N ASN A 51 -10.48 -1.71 -9.24
CA ASN A 51 -10.37 -3.14 -9.45
C ASN A 51 -11.32 -3.83 -8.46
N LYS A 52 -12.28 -4.60 -8.98
CA LYS A 52 -13.16 -5.44 -8.15
C LYS A 52 -12.36 -6.51 -7.40
N ASP A 53 -11.14 -6.78 -7.85
CA ASP A 53 -10.20 -7.74 -7.25
C ASP A 53 -9.28 -7.11 -6.20
N ASP A 54 -9.61 -5.93 -5.66
CA ASP A 54 -8.84 -5.34 -4.56
C ASP A 54 -9.05 -6.17 -3.26
N PRO A 55 -8.02 -6.91 -2.77
CA PRO A 55 -8.17 -7.77 -1.60
C PRO A 55 -8.46 -7.00 -0.32
N PHE A 56 -8.14 -5.70 -0.27
CA PHE A 56 -8.48 -4.85 0.88
C PHE A 56 -9.99 -4.65 1.03
N LEU A 57 -10.77 -4.79 -0.05
CA LEU A 57 -12.22 -4.75 0.02
C LEU A 57 -12.80 -5.91 0.85
N LEU A 58 -12.13 -7.07 0.86
CA LEU A 58 -12.55 -8.25 1.62
C LEU A 58 -12.47 -8.05 3.14
N VAL A 59 -11.59 -7.15 3.59
CA VAL A 59 -11.30 -6.89 5.01
C VAL A 59 -11.57 -5.43 5.41
N ARG A 60 -12.29 -4.69 4.56
CA ARG A 60 -12.51 -3.25 4.75
C ARG A 60 -13.23 -2.92 6.05
N LYS A 61 -14.20 -3.75 6.44
CA LYS A 61 -14.97 -3.53 7.68
C LYS A 61 -14.05 -3.65 8.89
N GLU A 62 -13.24 -4.69 8.93
CA GLU A 62 -12.29 -4.97 10.00
C GLU A 62 -11.18 -3.90 10.05
N LEU A 63 -10.71 -3.43 8.89
CA LEU A 63 -9.75 -2.32 8.82
C LEU A 63 -10.30 -1.00 9.36
N ASN A 64 -11.60 -0.72 9.13
CA ASN A 64 -12.25 0.45 9.70
C ASN A 64 -12.36 0.34 11.23
N GLN A 65 -12.74 -0.84 11.74
CA GLN A 65 -12.83 -1.13 13.18
C GLN A 65 -11.46 -0.95 13.85
N LEU A 66 -10.42 -1.53 13.28
CA LEU A 66 -9.04 -1.38 13.72
C LEU A 66 -8.59 0.08 13.71
N SER A 67 -8.93 0.85 12.67
CA SER A 67 -8.56 2.27 12.59
C SER A 67 -9.21 3.09 13.70
N GLN A 68 -10.43 2.73 14.10
CA GLN A 68 -11.10 3.35 15.24
C GLN A 68 -10.45 2.92 16.56
N GLY A 69 -10.21 1.62 16.76
CA GLY A 69 -9.57 1.09 17.96
C GLY A 69 -8.19 1.72 18.20
N MET A 70 -7.38 1.86 17.15
CA MET A 70 -6.08 2.54 17.23
C MET A 70 -6.19 3.99 17.69
N ARG A 71 -7.18 4.75 17.19
CA ARG A 71 -7.43 6.15 17.63
C ARG A 71 -7.82 6.23 19.10
N GLU A 72 -8.63 5.28 19.56
CA GLU A 72 -9.03 5.21 20.97
C GLU A 72 -7.84 4.88 21.88
N LEU A 73 -6.92 4.00 21.44
CA LEU A 73 -5.73 3.61 22.19
C LEU A 73 -4.74 4.76 22.43
N VAL A 74 -4.66 5.72 21.50
CA VAL A 74 -3.71 6.85 21.58
C VAL A 74 -4.34 8.14 22.11
N ARG A 75 -5.61 8.08 22.55
CA ARG A 75 -6.33 9.24 23.09
C ARG A 75 -5.67 9.70 24.39
N THR A 76 -5.46 11.01 24.49
CA THR A 76 -4.77 11.65 25.61
C THR A 76 -5.36 13.03 25.87
N ASP A 77 -5.40 13.44 27.14
CA ASP A 77 -5.90 14.76 27.55
C ASP A 77 -4.85 15.87 27.37
N HIS A 78 -3.59 15.50 27.05
CA HIS A 78 -2.53 16.47 26.85
C HIS A 78 -2.58 17.05 25.41
N PRO A 79 -2.75 18.38 25.24
CA PRO A 79 -2.98 18.99 23.92
C PRO A 79 -1.88 18.69 22.89
N LEU A 80 -0.62 18.73 23.31
CA LEU A 80 0.52 18.45 22.42
C LEU A 80 0.55 16.99 21.95
N LEU A 81 0.27 16.04 22.84
CA LEU A 81 0.29 14.62 22.51
C LEU A 81 -0.90 14.26 21.63
N SER A 82 -2.05 14.89 21.86
CA SER A 82 -3.22 14.75 20.99
C SER A 82 -2.96 15.29 19.58
N ALA A 83 -2.32 16.46 19.45
CA ALA A 83 -1.94 17.01 18.15
C ALA A 83 -0.96 16.09 17.41
N ALA A 84 0.05 15.55 18.10
CA ALA A 84 1.00 14.60 17.53
C ALA A 84 0.33 13.29 17.09
N ALA A 85 -0.54 12.72 17.93
CA ALA A 85 -1.29 11.51 17.59
C ALA A 85 -2.19 11.74 16.36
N ASN A 86 -2.97 12.82 16.34
CA ASN A 86 -3.83 13.13 15.20
C ASN A 86 -3.00 13.30 13.93
N HIS A 87 -1.87 14.01 13.99
CA HIS A 87 -0.98 14.17 12.85
C HIS A 87 -0.51 12.82 12.29
N PHE A 88 -0.03 11.90 13.13
CA PHE A 88 0.42 10.58 12.65
C PHE A 88 -0.73 9.70 12.13
N PHE A 89 -1.84 9.60 12.85
CA PHE A 89 -2.94 8.69 12.49
C PHE A 89 -3.92 9.24 11.43
N ASP A 90 -3.92 10.55 11.17
CA ASP A 90 -4.67 11.17 10.06
C ASP A 90 -3.85 11.23 8.77
N LEU A 91 -2.52 11.38 8.85
CA LEU A 91 -1.64 11.40 7.68
C LEU A 91 -1.33 9.99 7.15
N ASP A 92 -1.40 8.95 8.01
CA ASP A 92 -1.29 7.54 7.63
C ASP A 92 -2.52 7.01 6.87
N GLY A 93 -3.06 7.80 5.93
CA GLY A 93 -4.04 7.39 4.92
C GLY A 93 -3.56 6.30 3.95
N GLY A 94 -2.47 5.61 4.30
CA GLY A 94 -1.99 4.42 3.62
C GLY A 94 -2.93 3.23 3.79
N LYS A 95 -2.88 2.31 2.83
CA LYS A 95 -3.52 1.00 2.98
C LYS A 95 -2.75 0.27 4.09
N LYS A 96 -3.37 0.12 5.28
CA LYS A 96 -2.85 -0.58 6.48
C LYS A 96 -2.49 -2.02 6.17
N PHE A 97 -1.39 -2.20 5.45
CA PHE A 97 -1.08 -3.42 4.70
C PHE A 97 -0.74 -4.56 5.64
N ARG A 98 -0.02 -4.27 6.73
CA ARG A 98 0.34 -5.28 7.74
C ARG A 98 -0.90 -5.79 8.44
N ALA A 99 -1.77 -4.90 8.91
CA ALA A 99 -3.09 -5.28 9.43
C ALA A 99 -3.93 -6.07 8.40
N ALA A 100 -3.97 -5.61 7.15
CA ALA A 100 -4.74 -6.27 6.09
C ALA A 100 -4.24 -7.69 5.83
N MET A 101 -2.92 -7.92 5.83
CA MET A 101 -2.35 -9.26 5.71
C MET A 101 -2.81 -10.19 6.83
N VAL A 102 -2.75 -9.74 8.09
CA VAL A 102 -3.23 -10.52 9.24
C VAL A 102 -4.70 -10.91 9.07
N LEU A 103 -5.54 -9.96 8.71
CA LEU A 103 -6.98 -10.16 8.50
C LEU A 103 -7.26 -11.13 7.34
N LEU A 104 -6.54 -10.99 6.22
CA LEU A 104 -6.71 -11.84 5.05
C LEU A 104 -6.27 -13.27 5.31
N VAL A 105 -5.12 -13.47 5.98
CA VAL A 105 -4.64 -14.81 6.35
C VAL A 105 -5.62 -15.47 7.33
N ALA A 106 -6.13 -14.73 8.31
CA ALA A 106 -7.11 -15.27 9.25
C ALA A 106 -8.43 -15.67 8.57
N LYS A 107 -8.88 -14.90 7.57
CA LYS A 107 -10.03 -15.27 6.71
C LYS A 107 -9.74 -16.52 5.88
N ALA A 108 -8.57 -16.60 5.25
CA ALA A 108 -8.17 -17.77 4.45
C ALA A 108 -8.03 -19.04 5.31
N ALA A 109 -7.59 -18.91 6.56
CA ALA A 109 -7.47 -19.98 7.54
C ALA A 109 -8.80 -20.30 8.26
N ASN A 110 -9.91 -19.65 7.90
CA ASN A 110 -11.24 -19.84 8.47
C ASN A 110 -11.25 -19.76 10.01
N CYS A 111 -10.53 -18.78 10.56
CA CYS A 111 -10.44 -18.56 11.99
C CYS A 111 -11.70 -17.86 12.54
N ASN A 112 -12.27 -18.41 13.62
CA ASN A 112 -13.57 -17.97 14.13
C ASN A 112 -13.50 -16.93 15.27
N HIS A 113 -12.29 -16.44 15.61
CA HIS A 113 -12.06 -15.54 16.75
C HIS A 113 -11.85 -14.09 16.28
N GLN A 114 -12.90 -13.48 15.73
CA GLN A 114 -12.82 -12.18 15.05
C GLN A 114 -12.22 -11.07 15.92
N GLU A 115 -12.59 -10.99 17.21
CA GLU A 115 -12.06 -9.97 18.13
C GLU A 115 -10.54 -10.11 18.34
N ASN A 116 -10.06 -11.33 18.60
CA ASN A 116 -8.63 -11.60 18.77
C ASN A 116 -7.83 -11.30 17.50
N ILE A 117 -8.40 -11.60 16.33
CA ILE A 117 -7.78 -11.35 15.03
C ILE A 117 -7.66 -9.83 14.78
N ILE A 118 -8.73 -9.07 15.06
CA ILE A 118 -8.70 -7.60 14.94
C ILE A 118 -7.67 -7.02 15.91
N ARG A 119 -7.66 -7.48 17.16
CA ARG A 119 -6.71 -7.01 18.18
C ARG A 119 -5.27 -7.35 17.82
N LEU A 120 -5.02 -8.51 17.23
CA LEU A 120 -3.70 -8.87 16.70
C LEU A 120 -3.28 -7.92 15.57
N ALA A 121 -4.19 -7.64 14.63
CA ALA A 121 -3.94 -6.71 13.54
C ALA A 121 -3.66 -5.28 14.07
N GLU A 122 -4.38 -4.84 15.10
CA GLU A 122 -4.14 -3.56 15.78
C GLU A 122 -2.75 -3.50 16.39
N ILE A 123 -2.34 -4.53 17.15
CA ILE A 123 -1.01 -4.59 17.76
C ILE A 123 0.09 -4.52 16.69
N VAL A 124 -0.06 -5.27 15.61
CA VAL A 124 0.91 -5.30 14.51
C VAL A 124 1.05 -3.93 13.85
N GLU A 125 -0.07 -3.26 13.58
CA GLU A 125 -0.05 -1.93 12.96
C GLU A 125 0.49 -0.88 13.94
N MET A 126 0.15 -0.95 15.24
CA MET A 126 0.68 -0.04 16.26
C MET A 126 2.20 -0.17 16.43
N ILE A 127 2.75 -1.38 16.40
CA ILE A 127 4.22 -1.60 16.43
C ILE A 127 4.87 -0.98 15.20
N HIS A 128 4.24 -1.13 14.03
CA HIS A 128 4.72 -0.50 12.81
C HIS A 128 4.72 1.03 12.90
N THR A 129 3.61 1.64 13.32
CA THR A 129 3.50 3.10 13.50
C THR A 129 4.50 3.61 14.53
N ALA A 130 4.72 2.88 15.64
CA ALA A 130 5.72 3.26 16.64
C ALA A 130 7.15 3.23 16.08
N SER A 131 7.48 2.26 15.21
CA SER A 131 8.79 2.21 14.56
C SER A 131 8.99 3.42 13.64
N LEU A 132 7.98 3.79 12.84
CA LEU A 132 8.03 5.00 12.00
C LEU A 132 8.21 6.26 12.83
N PHE A 133 7.47 6.38 13.95
CA PHE A 133 7.63 7.50 14.87
C PHE A 133 9.06 7.61 15.43
N HIS A 134 9.64 6.47 15.82
CA HIS A 134 11.02 6.43 16.29
C HIS A 134 12.02 6.83 15.19
N ASP A 135 11.83 6.37 13.95
CA ASP A 135 12.65 6.74 12.80
C ASP A 135 12.59 8.26 12.56
N ASP A 136 11.38 8.85 12.52
CA ASP A 136 11.20 10.30 12.31
C ASP A 136 11.89 11.15 13.40
N VAL A 137 11.84 10.71 14.66
CA VAL A 137 12.51 11.39 15.78
C VAL A 137 14.04 11.27 15.68
N ILE A 138 14.55 10.09 15.31
CA ILE A 138 15.98 9.85 15.14
C ILE A 138 16.53 10.63 13.94
N ASP A 139 15.81 10.66 12.83
CA ASP A 139 16.17 11.39 11.61
C ASP A 139 16.15 12.91 11.85
N GLY A 140 15.19 13.41 12.63
CA GLY A 140 15.15 14.80 13.08
C GLY A 140 16.32 15.21 14.01
N ALA A 141 16.97 14.24 14.68
CA ALA A 141 18.13 14.50 15.54
C ALA A 141 19.46 14.53 14.76
N MET A 142 19.54 13.89 13.59
CA MET A 142 20.76 13.82 12.76
C MET A 142 21.03 15.08 11.93
N THR A 143 20.07 16.00 11.81
CA THR A 143 20.23 17.29 11.11
C THR A 143 20.76 18.44 11.98
N ARG A 144 21.18 18.18 13.23
CA ARG A 144 21.64 19.25 14.15
C ARG A 144 22.97 18.96 14.84
N ARG A 145 23.97 18.52 14.07
CA ARG A 145 25.39 18.74 14.36
C ARG A 145 26.12 19.18 13.08
N GLY A 146 25.70 20.33 12.57
CA GLY A 146 26.47 21.23 11.71
C GLY A 146 26.47 22.59 12.38
#